data_AF-A0A969M508-F1
#
_entry.id   AF-A0A969M508-F1
#
_cell.length_a   1.000
_cell.length_b   1.000
_cell.length_c   1.000
_cell.angle_alpha   90.00
_cell.angle_beta   90.00
_cell.angle_gamma   90.00
#
_symmetry.space_group_name_H-M   'P 1'
#
loop_
_entity.id
_entity.type
_entity.pdbx_description
1 polymer ?
#
loop_
_entity_poly.entity_id
_entity_poly.type
_entity_poly.pdbx_seq_one_letter_code
_entity_poly.pdbx_strand_id
1 'polypeptide(L)'
;MIEAAPDPTSAETPTADRAGGAPELRRYESFGYMVNLAARLFERALTERIAPLGLTTGQFPVLLALWERDGLSQSDLVRIVRVEQPTMAQTLSRMERDGLIARTADPAD
;
A
#
# COMPACT_ATOMS: atom_id res chain seq x y z
N MET A 1 -2.32 8.33 25.29
CA MET A 1 -3.71 8.08 24.88
C MET A 1 -4.02 8.99 23.72
N ILE A 2 -4.51 8.46 22.60
CA ILE A 2 -4.92 9.26 21.44
C ILE A 2 -6.28 8.72 20.99
N GLU A 3 -7.30 9.56 21.08
CA GLU A 3 -8.65 9.32 20.54
C GLU A 3 -8.78 9.99 19.16
N ALA A 4 -9.59 9.39 18.28
CA ALA A 4 -9.91 9.96 16.97
C ALA A 4 -11.10 10.92 17.07
N ALA A 5 -11.04 12.04 16.35
CA ALA A 5 -12.17 12.95 16.17
C ALA A 5 -13.22 12.36 15.18
N PRO A 6 -14.53 12.65 15.35
CA PRO A 6 -15.57 12.13 14.47
C PRO A 6 -15.63 12.85 13.11
N ASP A 7 -16.08 12.13 12.07
CA ASP A 7 -16.38 12.69 10.74
C ASP A 7 -17.70 13.51 10.78
N PRO A 8 -17.71 14.77 10.31
CA PRO A 8 -18.83 15.71 10.45
C PRO A 8 -19.96 15.60 9.42
N THR A 9 -19.95 14.65 8.47
CA THR A 9 -20.92 14.67 7.37
C THR A 9 -21.90 13.50 7.40
N SER A 10 -23.09 13.74 7.96
CA SER A 10 -24.41 13.18 7.58
C SER A 10 -25.30 13.07 8.81
N ALA A 11 -25.88 14.19 9.20
CA ALA A 11 -27.12 14.19 9.93
C ALA A 11 -28.22 13.60 9.03
N GLU A 12 -28.73 12.43 9.38
CA GLU A 12 -30.17 12.11 9.39
C GLU A 12 -30.37 10.79 10.15
N THR A 13 -31.12 10.88 11.25
CA THR A 13 -31.39 9.79 12.19
C THR A 13 -32.67 9.07 11.78
N PRO A 14 -32.66 7.74 11.61
CA PRO A 14 -33.88 6.95 11.80
C PRO A 14 -33.87 6.33 13.19
N THR A 15 -34.89 6.72 13.97
CA THR A 15 -35.32 6.09 15.22
C THR A 15 -35.42 4.57 15.04
N ALA A 16 -34.52 3.83 15.66
CA ALA A 16 -34.63 2.39 15.85
C ALA A 16 -34.55 2.07 17.35
N ASP A 17 -35.57 1.31 17.75
CA ASP A 17 -35.84 0.70 19.04
C ASP A 17 -34.59 0.29 19.83
N ARG A 18 -34.48 0.78 21.07
CA ARG A 18 -33.36 0.50 21.98
C ARG A 18 -33.68 -0.73 22.83
N ALA A 19 -33.35 -1.91 22.30
CA ALA A 19 -33.10 -3.10 23.10
C ALA A 19 -31.81 -3.80 22.63
N GLY A 20 -30.70 -3.51 23.33
CA GLY A 20 -29.61 -4.48 23.54
C GLY A 20 -28.47 -4.54 22.52
N GLY A 21 -27.53 -3.60 22.62
CA GLY A 21 -26.15 -3.74 22.15
C GLY A 21 -25.89 -3.18 20.75
N ALA A 22 -25.02 -2.16 20.65
CA ALA A 22 -24.35 -1.87 19.38
C ALA A 22 -23.78 -3.18 18.83
N PRO A 23 -23.76 -3.42 17.50
CA PRO A 23 -23.16 -4.63 16.98
C PRO A 23 -21.73 -4.72 17.54
N GLU A 24 -21.46 -5.74 18.36
CA GLU A 24 -20.11 -6.08 18.78
C GLU A 24 -19.39 -6.46 17.48
N LEU A 25 -18.84 -5.49 16.76
CA LEU A 25 -17.96 -5.77 15.64
C LEU A 25 -16.70 -6.37 16.24
N ARG A 26 -16.70 -7.69 16.41
CA ARG A 26 -15.54 -8.41 16.89
C ARG A 26 -14.47 -8.22 15.82
N ARG A 27 -13.28 -7.81 16.24
CA ARG A 27 -12.18 -7.48 15.32
C ARG A 27 -11.91 -8.57 14.29
N TYR A 28 -12.04 -9.85 14.66
CA TYR A 28 -11.83 -11.01 13.79
C TYR A 28 -13.05 -11.39 12.94
N GLU A 29 -14.16 -10.68 13.06
CA GLU A 29 -15.33 -10.83 12.18
C GLU A 29 -15.37 -9.73 11.11
N SER A 30 -14.61 -8.64 11.31
CA SER A 30 -14.44 -7.59 10.31
C SER A 30 -13.43 -8.00 9.23
N PHE A 31 -13.93 -8.26 8.02
CA PHE A 31 -13.09 -8.59 6.86
C PHE A 31 -12.02 -7.52 6.58
N GLY A 32 -12.42 -6.25 6.57
CA GLY A 32 -11.48 -5.14 6.34
C GLY A 32 -10.37 -5.06 7.39
N TYR A 33 -10.72 -5.29 8.67
CA TYR A 33 -9.72 -5.37 9.73
C TYR A 33 -8.77 -6.55 9.53
N MET A 34 -9.30 -7.74 9.23
CA MET A 34 -8.48 -8.93 9.03
C MET A 34 -7.53 -8.80 7.84
N VAL A 35 -8.01 -8.27 6.71
CA VAL A 35 -7.17 -8.01 5.53
C VAL A 35 -6.06 -7.01 5.86
N ASN A 36 -6.40 -5.92 6.56
CA ASN A 36 -5.40 -4.92 6.93
C ASN A 36 -4.41 -5.44 8.00
N LEU A 37 -4.86 -6.31 8.92
CA LEU A 37 -3.99 -6.98 9.88
C LEU A 37 -3.04 -7.95 9.16
N ALA A 38 -3.56 -8.77 8.24
CA ALA A 38 -2.77 -9.67 7.43
C ALA A 38 -1.72 -8.92 6.60
N ALA A 39 -2.10 -7.82 5.95
CA ALA A 39 -1.19 -6.98 5.18
C ALA A 39 -0.06 -6.42 6.05
N ARG A 40 -0.36 -5.88 7.24
CA ARG A 40 0.66 -5.35 8.17
C ARG A 40 1.62 -6.43 8.68
N LEU A 41 1.10 -7.61 9.03
CA LEU A 41 1.93 -8.74 9.46
C LEU A 41 2.81 -9.25 8.32
N PHE A 42 2.26 -9.34 7.10
CA PHE A 42 2.99 -9.69 5.91
C PHE A 42 4.10 -8.68 5.59
N GLU A 43 3.80 -7.38 5.63
CA GLU A 43 4.77 -6.31 5.37
C GLU A 43 5.95 -6.37 6.34
N ARG A 44 5.68 -6.62 7.63
CA ARG A 44 6.74 -6.80 8.64
C ARG A 44 7.62 -8.00 8.31
N ALA A 45 7.00 -9.16 8.05
CA ALA A 45 7.74 -10.37 7.73
C ALA A 45 8.55 -10.24 6.43
N LEU A 46 7.98 -9.55 5.42
CA LEU A 46 8.67 -9.25 4.18
C LEU A 46 9.86 -8.34 4.42
N THR A 47 9.69 -7.26 5.17
CA THR A 47 10.76 -6.31 5.55
C THR A 47 11.93 -7.05 6.19
N GLU A 48 11.66 -7.88 7.20
CA GLU A 48 12.69 -8.67 7.90
C GLU A 48 13.43 -9.62 6.95
N ARG A 49 12.74 -10.20 5.95
CA ARG A 49 13.33 -11.12 4.99
C ARG A 49 14.20 -10.44 3.92
N ILE A 50 13.80 -9.26 3.46
CA ILE A 50 14.45 -8.57 2.34
C ILE A 50 15.51 -7.54 2.79
N ALA A 51 15.48 -7.11 4.05
CA ALA A 51 16.47 -6.18 4.59
C ALA A 51 17.93 -6.66 4.41
N PRO A 52 18.29 -7.95 4.58
CA PRO A 52 19.64 -8.44 4.31
C PRO A 52 20.08 -8.32 2.84
N LEU A 53 19.12 -8.16 1.91
CA LEU A 53 19.39 -7.96 0.49
C LEU A 53 19.55 -6.47 0.13
N GLY A 54 19.48 -5.56 1.12
CA GLY A 54 19.51 -4.11 0.89
C GLY A 54 18.21 -3.54 0.30
N LEU A 55 17.11 -4.31 0.34
CA LEU A 55 15.83 -3.93 -0.25
C LEU A 55 14.84 -3.41 0.82
N THR A 56 13.89 -2.59 0.37
CA THR A 56 12.76 -2.11 1.16
C THR A 56 11.43 -2.59 0.59
N THR A 57 10.39 -2.65 1.42
CA THR A 57 9.06 -3.13 0.99
C THR A 57 8.43 -2.27 -0.09
N GLY A 58 8.71 -0.97 -0.12
CA GLY A 58 8.24 -0.07 -1.19
C GLY A 58 8.88 -0.34 -2.56
N GLN A 59 10.08 -0.92 -2.60
CA GLN A 59 10.78 -1.26 -3.85
C GLN A 59 10.34 -2.62 -4.40
N PHE A 60 9.90 -3.52 -3.52
CA PHE A 60 9.60 -4.91 -3.87
C PHE A 60 8.54 -5.07 -4.97
N PRO A 61 7.39 -4.35 -4.95
CA PRO A 61 6.41 -4.44 -6.03
C PRO A 61 6.92 -3.99 -7.40
N VAL A 62 7.83 -3.00 -7.42
CA VAL A 62 8.45 -2.51 -8.67
C VAL A 62 9.37 -3.58 -9.25
N LEU A 63 10.22 -4.19 -8.41
CA LEU A 63 11.11 -5.28 -8.84
C LEU A 63 10.32 -6.49 -9.35
N LEU A 64 9.22 -6.84 -8.68
CA LEU A 64 8.36 -7.94 -9.12
C LEU A 64 7.77 -7.68 -10.51
N ALA A 65 7.28 -6.46 -10.76
CA ALA A 65 6.75 -6.08 -12.06
C ALA A 65 7.82 -6.12 -13.17
N LEU A 66 9.04 -5.66 -12.87
CA LEU A 66 10.16 -5.71 -13.82
C LEU A 66 10.65 -7.13 -14.08
N TRP A 67 10.65 -8.02 -13.09
CA TRP A 67 10.98 -9.44 -13.29
C TRP A 67 9.95 -10.18 -14.16
N GLU A 68 8.68 -9.79 -14.11
CA GLU A 68 7.67 -10.31 -15.02
C GLU A 68 7.87 -9.78 -16.45
N ARG A 69 8.23 -8.50 -16.57
CA ARG A 69 8.49 -7.86 -17.86
C ARG A 69 9.38 -6.62 -17.68
N ASP A 70 10.58 -6.64 -18.26
CA ASP A 70 11.44 -5.46 -18.35
C ASP A 70 10.89 -4.38 -19.29
N GLY A 71 11.48 -3.19 -19.24
CA GLY A 71 11.14 -2.07 -20.14
C GLY A 71 9.81 -1.38 -19.81
N LEU A 72 9.32 -1.51 -18.58
CA LEU A 72 8.11 -0.80 -18.13
C LEU A 72 8.37 0.70 -18.02
N SER A 73 7.44 1.49 -18.54
CA SER A 73 7.42 2.92 -18.30
C SER A 73 7.00 3.23 -16.85
N GLN A 74 7.27 4.46 -16.39
CA GLN A 74 6.83 4.90 -15.07
C GLN A 74 5.29 4.86 -14.94
N SER A 75 4.56 5.17 -16.01
CA SER A 75 3.08 5.13 -16.02
C SER A 75 2.55 3.70 -15.95
N ASP A 76 3.24 2.74 -16.59
CA ASP A 76 2.93 1.32 -16.43
C ASP A 76 3.11 0.87 -14.99
N LEU A 77 4.21 1.26 -14.34
CA LEU A 77 4.48 0.91 -12.94
C LEU A 77 3.48 1.55 -11.97
N VAL A 78 3.10 2.81 -12.18
CA VAL A 78 2.01 3.47 -11.41
C VAL A 78 0.73 2.65 -11.50
N ARG A 79 0.38 2.22 -12.72
CA ARG A 79 -0.78 1.37 -12.94
C ARG A 79 -0.59 0.05 -12.20
N ILE A 80 0.44 -0.75 -12.50
CA ILE A 80 0.62 -2.10 -11.94
C ILE A 80 0.69 -2.08 -10.40
N VAL A 81 1.50 -1.20 -9.83
CA VAL A 81 1.78 -1.14 -8.38
C VAL A 81 0.68 -0.38 -7.61
N ARG A 82 -0.18 0.37 -8.30
CA ARG A 82 -1.32 1.11 -7.71
C ARG A 82 -0.88 2.14 -6.65
N VAL A 83 0.12 2.95 -6.97
CA VAL A 83 0.56 4.09 -6.17
C VAL A 83 0.50 5.38 -6.97
N GLU A 84 0.50 6.52 -6.30
CA GLU A 84 0.47 7.81 -6.98
C GLU A 84 1.77 8.07 -7.76
N GLN A 85 1.67 8.89 -8.82
CA GLN A 85 2.81 9.22 -9.67
C GLN A 85 3.99 9.86 -8.93
N PRO A 86 3.80 10.78 -7.95
CA PRO A 86 4.90 11.33 -7.16
C PRO A 86 5.60 10.26 -6.33
N THR A 87 4.84 9.33 -5.74
CA THR A 87 5.39 8.19 -4.98
C THR A 87 6.22 7.30 -5.88
N MET A 88 5.72 6.95 -7.06
CA MET A 88 6.47 6.12 -8.01
C MET A 88 7.76 6.82 -8.46
N ALA A 89 7.71 8.13 -8.79
CA ALA A 89 8.89 8.88 -9.20
C ALA A 89 9.98 8.87 -8.12
N GLN A 90 9.59 9.07 -6.85
CA GLN A 90 10.52 9.03 -5.73
C GLN A 90 11.10 7.64 -5.50
N THR A 91 10.28 6.59 -5.60
CA THR A 91 10.71 5.19 -5.47
C THR A 91 11.73 4.84 -6.55
N LEU A 92 11.44 5.12 -7.82
CA LEU A 92 12.37 4.86 -8.92
C LEU A 92 13.69 5.61 -8.77
N SER A 93 13.63 6.87 -8.31
CA SER A 93 14.84 7.66 -8.09
C SER A 93 15.73 7.10 -6.99
N ARG A 94 15.15 6.57 -5.91
CA ARG A 94 15.90 5.85 -4.87
C ARG A 94 16.45 4.53 -5.39
N MET A 95 15.64 3.75 -6.11
CA MET A 95 16.07 2.47 -6.67
C MET A 95 17.24 2.61 -7.64
N GLU A 96 17.23 3.63 -8.50
CA GLU A 96 18.34 3.90 -9.42
C GLU A 96 19.61 4.34 -8.67
N ARG A 97 19.48 5.25 -7.69
CA ARG A 97 20.59 5.65 -6.82
C ARG A 97 21.20 4.46 -6.10
N ASP A 98 20.37 3.53 -5.64
CA ASP A 98 20.78 2.34 -4.90
C ASP A 98 21.27 1.21 -5.84
N GLY A 99 21.31 1.45 -7.16
CA GLY A 99 21.82 0.52 -8.16
C GLY A 99 20.89 -0.67 -8.47
N LEU A 100 19.63 -0.59 -8.08
CA LEU A 100 18.64 -1.67 -8.26
C LEU A 100 18.00 -1.68 -9.64
N ILE A 101 17.96 -0.53 -10.32
CA ILE A 101 17.42 -0.38 -11.67
C ILE A 101 18.32 0.57 -12.49
N ALA A 102 18.15 0.54 -13.81
CA ALA A 102 18.67 1.55 -14.72
C ALA A 102 17.52 2.13 -15.54
N ARG A 103 17.47 3.45 -15.70
CA ARG A 103 16.52 4.09 -16.62
C ARG A 103 17.20 4.41 -17.93
N THR A 104 16.50 4.12 -19.02
CA THR A 104 16.89 4.55 -20.37
C THR A 104 15.80 5.49 -20.87
N ALA A 105 16.19 6.61 -21.46
CA ALA A 105 15.23 7.48 -22.12
C ALA A 105 14.56 6.72 -23.26
N ASP A 106 13.24 6.85 -23.38
CA ASP A 106 12.57 6.34 -24.57
C ASP A 106 13.06 7.18 -25.76
N PRO A 107 13.55 6.57 -26.85
CA PRO A 107 13.96 7.33 -28.04
C PRO A 107 12.82 8.14 -28.69
N ALA A 108 11.56 7.92 -28.29
CA ALA A 108 10.39 8.67 -28.73
C ALA A 108 9.95 9.81 -27.77
N ASP A 109 10.59 9.95 -26.59
CA ASP A 109 10.43 11.09 -25.66
C ASP A 109 11.45 12.21 -25.98
#